data_AF-A0A9P5NB05-F1
#
_entry.id   AF-A0A9P5NB05-F1
#
_cell.length_a   1.000
_cell.length_b   1.000
_cell.length_c   1.000
_cell.angle_alpha   90.00
_cell.angle_beta   90.00
_cell.angle_gamma   90.00
#
_symmetry.space_group_name_H-M   'P 1'
#
loop_
_entity.id
_entity.type
_entity.pdbx_description
1 polymer ?
#
loop_
_entity_poly.entity_id
_entity_poly.type
_entity_poly.pdbx_seq_one_letter_code
_entity_poly.pdbx_strand_id
1 'polypeptide(L)'
;MESDDASIVKIMLPPELQYLIFEQTAYVGGLKVALKLMLVSKAIHDLIKPTLYAIFKQLSWSRSFPDFDAFSPVPSGLSPSHKPTLASLGPYARHLIIAGLKSPSRITEVISSCPNTLNLAVWVQCPFSLILPSLEVLTNLQRLSADFETITREEFLDCKVLHRLSYLDIIGFPSGGWEEWSMLTHLPNLTNMCLNNIVDIGIVNDLLLSCPSLRILILLDDHSLGWDEKAVDIQDFRLVLMQECKHVNILEDWMNGARGTLDTWSFADLFRLLGAVS
;
A
#
# COMPACT_ATOMS: atom_id res chain seq x y z
N MET A 1 9.18 -56.78 -39.62
CA MET A 1 9.37 -55.39 -39.16
C MET A 1 8.18 -55.07 -38.28
N GLU A 2 8.28 -55.44 -37.00
CA GLU A 2 7.31 -55.02 -35.98
C GLU A 2 7.67 -53.58 -35.63
N SER A 3 6.77 -52.63 -35.93
CA SER A 3 6.93 -51.25 -35.47
C SER A 3 6.52 -51.22 -34.00
N ASP A 4 7.50 -51.12 -33.11
CA ASP A 4 7.30 -50.80 -31.70
C ASP A 4 6.58 -49.45 -31.60
N ASP A 5 5.26 -49.51 -31.46
CA ASP A 5 4.39 -48.35 -31.26
C ASP A 5 4.53 -47.92 -29.79
N ALA A 6 5.60 -47.15 -29.52
CA ALA A 6 5.88 -46.61 -28.21
C ALA A 6 4.73 -45.69 -27.80
N SER A 7 3.77 -46.22 -27.03
CA SER A 7 2.66 -45.48 -26.49
C SER A 7 3.19 -44.32 -25.65
N ILE A 8 3.09 -43.10 -26.18
CA ILE A 8 3.48 -41.89 -25.47
C ILE A 8 2.53 -41.77 -24.28
N VAL A 9 3.02 -42.14 -23.09
CA VAL A 9 2.30 -41.92 -21.84
C VAL A 9 2.17 -40.40 -21.67
N LYS A 10 0.97 -39.89 -21.91
CA LYS A 10 0.65 -38.48 -21.70
C LYS A 10 0.64 -38.22 -20.19
N ILE A 11 1.77 -37.75 -19.67
CA ILE A 11 1.86 -37.29 -18.29
C ILE A 11 1.02 -36.00 -18.20
N MET A 12 -0.13 -36.07 -17.51
CA MET A 12 -0.95 -34.91 -17.19
C MET A 12 -0.77 -34.55 -15.72
N LEU A 13 -0.40 -33.29 -15.47
CA LEU A 13 -0.36 -32.76 -14.10
C LEU A 13 -1.79 -32.65 -13.55
N PRO A 14 -2.02 -32.92 -12.26
CA PRO A 14 -3.24 -32.53 -11.56
C PRO A 14 -3.58 -31.05 -11.79
N PRO A 15 -4.87 -30.69 -12.00
CA PRO A 15 -5.28 -29.30 -12.26
C PRO A 15 -4.80 -28.30 -11.22
N GLU A 16 -4.77 -28.68 -9.95
CA GLU A 16 -4.34 -27.86 -8.82
C GLU A 16 -2.86 -27.48 -8.95
N LEU A 17 -2.02 -28.43 -9.36
CA LEU A 17 -0.60 -28.17 -9.60
C LEU A 17 -0.40 -27.28 -10.83
N GLN A 18 -1.20 -27.46 -11.88
CA GLN A 18 -1.15 -26.55 -13.03
C GLN A 18 -1.46 -25.12 -12.61
N TYR A 19 -2.50 -24.91 -11.80
CA TYR A 19 -2.88 -23.58 -11.31
C TYR A 19 -1.80 -22.94 -10.45
N LEU A 20 -1.21 -23.70 -9.51
CA LEU A 20 -0.09 -23.21 -8.71
C LEU A 20 1.12 -22.83 -9.57
N ILE A 21 1.43 -23.61 -10.62
CA ILE A 21 2.50 -23.27 -11.56
C ILE A 21 2.19 -21.95 -12.28
N PHE A 22 0.97 -21.77 -12.80
CA PHE A 22 0.59 -20.54 -13.50
C PHE A 22 0.62 -19.32 -12.57
N GLU A 23 0.05 -19.43 -11.37
CA GLU A 23 0.03 -18.35 -10.37
C GLU A 23 1.46 -17.98 -9.95
N GLN A 24 2.29 -18.97 -9.61
CA GLN A 24 3.69 -18.73 -9.24
C GLN A 24 4.50 -18.13 -10.40
N THR A 25 4.28 -18.62 -11.63
CA THR A 25 4.97 -18.09 -12.82
C THR A 25 4.55 -16.65 -13.11
N ALA A 26 3.27 -16.32 -12.95
CA ALA A 26 2.76 -14.95 -13.08
C ALA A 26 3.33 -14.03 -12.00
N TYR A 27 3.39 -14.50 -10.75
CA TYR A 27 3.93 -13.77 -9.62
C TYR A 27 5.42 -13.46 -9.81
N VAL A 28 6.25 -14.50 -10.05
CA VAL A 28 7.71 -14.35 -10.21
C VAL A 28 8.07 -13.61 -11.50
N GLY A 29 7.35 -13.87 -12.60
CA GLY A 29 7.62 -13.25 -13.90
C GLY A 29 7.10 -11.80 -14.04
N GLY A 30 6.31 -11.33 -13.08
CA GLY A 30 5.72 -9.99 -13.06
C GLY A 30 4.71 -9.73 -14.18
N LEU A 31 4.37 -8.45 -14.34
CA LEU A 31 3.29 -7.96 -15.22
C LEU A 31 3.38 -8.50 -16.66
N LYS A 32 4.58 -8.47 -17.26
CA LYS A 32 4.78 -8.89 -18.65
C LYS A 32 4.50 -10.38 -18.86
N VAL A 33 4.88 -11.23 -17.90
CA VAL A 33 4.64 -12.67 -17.97
C VAL A 33 3.18 -12.96 -17.67
N ALA A 34 2.61 -12.36 -16.62
CA ALA A 34 1.20 -12.49 -16.28
C ALA A 34 0.28 -12.18 -17.49
N LEU A 35 0.53 -11.07 -18.20
CA LEU A 35 -0.25 -10.71 -19.39
C LEU A 35 -0.16 -11.75 -20.51
N LYS A 36 1.01 -12.39 -20.71
CA LYS A 36 1.15 -13.46 -21.70
C LYS A 36 0.40 -14.72 -21.28
N LEU A 37 0.46 -15.09 -19.99
CA LEU A 37 -0.25 -16.25 -19.45
C LEU A 37 -1.76 -16.10 -19.59
N MET A 38 -2.30 -14.89 -19.46
CA MET A 38 -3.72 -14.62 -19.67
C MET A 38 -4.21 -14.88 -21.10
N LEU A 39 -3.30 -14.98 -22.08
CA LEU A 39 -3.66 -15.31 -23.47
C LEU A 39 -3.76 -16.83 -23.72
N VAL A 40 -3.38 -17.67 -22.76
CA VAL A 40 -3.33 -19.13 -22.92
C VAL A 40 -4.74 -19.74 -23.01
N SER A 41 -5.63 -19.37 -22.10
CA SER A 41 -7.04 -19.79 -22.11
C SER A 41 -7.88 -18.91 -21.19
N LYS A 42 -9.21 -19.00 -21.30
CA LYS A 42 -10.13 -18.31 -20.38
C LYS A 42 -9.92 -18.72 -18.91
N ALA A 43 -9.69 -20.02 -18.64
CA ALA A 43 -9.45 -20.49 -17.29
C ALA A 43 -8.18 -19.89 -16.68
N ILE A 44 -7.08 -19.82 -17.46
CA ILE A 44 -5.84 -19.18 -17.01
C ILE A 44 -6.00 -17.67 -16.89
N HIS A 45 -6.72 -17.03 -17.82
CA HIS A 45 -7.07 -15.63 -17.70
C HIS A 45 -7.75 -15.31 -16.36
N ASP A 46 -8.81 -16.06 -16.03
CA ASP A 46 -9.58 -15.86 -14.80
C ASP A 46 -8.77 -16.20 -13.55
N LEU A 47 -7.87 -17.19 -13.63
CA LEU A 47 -6.94 -17.56 -12.56
C LEU A 47 -5.90 -16.47 -12.26
N ILE A 48 -5.30 -15.85 -13.29
CA ILE A 48 -4.21 -14.86 -13.12
C ILE A 48 -4.75 -13.48 -12.77
N LYS A 49 -6.02 -13.21 -13.07
CA LYS A 49 -6.68 -11.91 -12.87
C LYS A 49 -6.49 -11.34 -11.44
N PRO A 50 -6.71 -12.10 -10.35
CA PRO A 50 -6.50 -11.58 -8.99
C PRO A 50 -5.07 -11.11 -8.74
N THR A 51 -4.07 -11.87 -9.20
CA THR A 51 -2.64 -11.54 -9.04
C THR A 51 -2.24 -10.33 -9.87
N LEU A 52 -2.69 -10.26 -11.12
CA LEU A 52 -2.41 -9.13 -12.02
C LEU A 52 -2.96 -7.81 -11.46
N TYR A 53 -4.16 -7.87 -10.89
CA TYR A 53 -4.90 -6.69 -10.42
C TYR A 53 -4.82 -6.51 -8.90
N ALA A 54 -3.85 -7.15 -8.24
CA ALA A 54 -3.63 -7.01 -6.81
C ALA A 54 -3.15 -5.60 -6.42
N ILE A 55 -2.50 -4.87 -7.34
CA ILE A 55 -1.91 -3.55 -7.10
C ILE A 55 -2.55 -2.52 -8.02
N PHE A 56 -3.22 -1.54 -7.43
CA PHE A 56 -3.80 -0.40 -8.12
C PHE A 56 -2.93 0.83 -7.86
N LYS A 57 -2.49 1.47 -8.94
CA LYS A 57 -1.70 2.68 -8.99
C LYS A 57 -2.49 3.74 -9.75
N GLN A 58 -3.18 4.62 -9.04
CA GLN A 58 -4.05 5.65 -9.62
C GLN A 58 -3.38 7.03 -9.45
N LEU A 59 -2.63 7.46 -10.47
CA LEU A 59 -1.80 8.67 -10.40
C LEU A 59 -2.21 9.69 -11.45
N SER A 60 -2.20 10.98 -11.13
CA SER A 60 -2.53 12.02 -12.10
C SER A 60 -1.39 12.43 -13.02
N TRP A 61 -0.13 12.27 -12.59
CA TRP A 61 1.07 12.69 -13.33
C TRP A 61 1.78 11.56 -14.09
N SER A 62 1.28 10.32 -14.00
CA SER A 62 1.86 9.19 -14.72
C SER A 62 0.77 8.19 -15.11
N ARG A 63 1.16 7.11 -15.80
CA ARG A 63 0.19 6.10 -16.21
C ARG A 63 -0.41 5.40 -15.00
N SER A 64 -1.73 5.46 -14.89
CA SER A 64 -2.50 4.68 -13.94
C SER A 64 -2.54 3.21 -14.35
N PHE A 65 -2.65 2.33 -13.36
CA PHE A 65 -2.89 0.92 -13.56
C PHE A 65 -3.85 0.39 -12.48
N PRO A 66 -4.95 -0.28 -12.86
CA PRO A 66 -5.54 -0.28 -14.18
C PRO A 66 -5.86 1.13 -14.65
N ASP A 67 -5.81 1.35 -15.95
CA ASP A 67 -6.20 2.63 -16.52
C ASP A 67 -7.70 2.63 -16.84
N PHE A 68 -8.48 3.21 -15.93
CA PHE A 68 -9.93 3.29 -16.09
C PHE A 68 -10.34 4.44 -17.03
N ASP A 69 -9.47 5.44 -17.21
CA ASP A 69 -9.81 6.73 -17.82
C ASP A 69 -9.17 6.93 -19.21
N ALA A 70 -8.04 6.29 -19.53
CA ALA A 70 -7.31 6.52 -20.80
C ALA A 70 -8.00 6.01 -22.07
N PHE A 71 -9.21 5.48 -21.98
CA PHE A 71 -9.98 5.15 -23.17
C PHE A 71 -10.89 6.32 -23.53
N SER A 72 -10.34 7.21 -24.34
CA SER A 72 -11.09 8.10 -25.24
C SER A 72 -12.22 7.34 -25.96
N PRO A 73 -13.29 8.04 -26.39
CA PRO A 73 -14.45 7.41 -27.02
C PRO A 73 -13.99 6.44 -28.12
N VAL A 74 -14.30 5.16 -27.90
CA VAL A 74 -14.06 4.10 -28.88
C VAL A 74 -14.69 4.56 -30.19
N PRO A 75 -13.96 4.50 -31.33
CA PRO A 75 -14.55 4.83 -32.63
C PRO A 75 -15.87 4.10 -32.79
N SER A 76 -16.92 4.86 -33.10
CA SER A 76 -18.31 4.42 -33.19
C SER A 76 -18.42 3.11 -33.98
N GLY A 77 -18.56 1.97 -33.30
CA GLY A 77 -18.73 0.67 -33.97
C GLY A 77 -18.15 -0.55 -33.27
N LEU A 78 -17.21 -0.41 -32.33
CA LEU A 78 -16.75 -1.54 -31.50
C LEU A 78 -17.55 -1.60 -30.20
N SER A 79 -18.18 -2.74 -29.95
CA SER A 79 -19.04 -2.96 -28.81
C SER A 79 -18.25 -2.80 -27.49
N PRO A 80 -18.70 -1.94 -26.54
CA PRO A 80 -18.00 -1.66 -25.28
C PRO A 80 -17.98 -2.84 -24.28
N SER A 81 -18.44 -4.03 -24.67
CA SER A 81 -18.79 -5.16 -23.80
C SER A 81 -17.62 -5.85 -23.07
N HIS A 82 -16.37 -5.45 -23.32
CA HIS A 82 -15.20 -6.10 -22.72
C HIS A 82 -14.25 -5.17 -21.97
N LYS A 83 -14.60 -3.88 -21.79
CA LYS A 83 -13.74 -2.99 -21.00
C LYS A 83 -13.82 -3.37 -19.52
N PRO A 84 -12.68 -3.61 -18.85
CA PRO A 84 -12.67 -3.80 -17.41
C PRO A 84 -13.18 -2.54 -16.72
N THR A 85 -14.22 -2.68 -15.92
CA THR A 85 -14.74 -1.59 -15.09
C THR A 85 -14.11 -1.64 -13.71
N LEU A 86 -14.07 -0.50 -13.02
CA LEU A 86 -13.61 -0.42 -11.64
C LEU A 86 -14.40 -1.39 -10.73
N ALA A 87 -15.73 -1.48 -10.89
CA ALA A 87 -16.56 -2.45 -10.16
C ALA A 87 -16.16 -3.91 -10.43
N SER A 88 -15.67 -4.24 -11.63
CA SER A 88 -15.28 -5.61 -12.00
C SER A 88 -13.87 -6.01 -11.56
N LEU A 89 -12.99 -5.04 -11.32
CA LEU A 89 -11.59 -5.28 -10.97
C LEU A 89 -11.26 -4.91 -9.53
N GLY A 90 -11.95 -3.93 -8.96
CA GLY A 90 -11.68 -3.41 -7.62
C GLY A 90 -11.68 -4.47 -6.52
N PRO A 91 -12.55 -5.50 -6.54
CA PRO A 91 -12.46 -6.60 -5.57
C PRO A 91 -11.15 -7.38 -5.57
N TYR A 92 -10.32 -7.28 -6.61
CA TYR A 92 -8.99 -7.92 -6.63
C TYR A 92 -7.89 -7.04 -6.02
N ALA A 93 -8.12 -5.73 -5.88
CA ALA A 93 -7.13 -4.81 -5.34
C ALA A 93 -6.86 -5.12 -3.85
N ARG A 94 -5.59 -5.36 -3.53
CA ARG A 94 -5.07 -5.51 -2.16
C ARG A 94 -4.18 -4.36 -1.75
N HIS A 95 -3.53 -3.72 -2.73
CA HIS A 95 -2.68 -2.56 -2.53
C HIS A 95 -3.19 -1.44 -3.41
N LEU A 96 -3.60 -0.34 -2.79
CA LEU A 96 -4.17 0.81 -3.47
C LEU A 96 -3.29 2.03 -3.20
N ILE A 97 -2.76 2.61 -4.28
CA ILE A 97 -1.97 3.83 -4.23
C ILE A 97 -2.71 4.87 -5.07
N ILE A 98 -3.13 5.94 -4.42
CA ILE A 98 -3.83 7.07 -5.02
C ILE A 98 -2.99 8.30 -4.82
N ALA A 99 -2.57 8.95 -5.90
CA ALA A 99 -1.78 10.17 -5.78
C ALA A 99 -2.14 11.21 -6.86
N GLY A 100 -2.23 12.47 -6.43
CA GLY A 100 -2.51 13.60 -7.32
C GLY A 100 -3.90 13.61 -7.97
N LEU A 101 -4.78 12.65 -7.68
CA LEU A 101 -6.20 12.77 -7.98
C LEU A 101 -6.75 13.95 -7.19
N LYS A 102 -7.50 14.83 -7.86
CA LYS A 102 -7.99 16.07 -7.25
C LYS A 102 -9.45 16.01 -6.80
N SER A 103 -10.20 15.02 -7.26
CA SER A 103 -11.63 14.94 -7.00
C SER A 103 -11.91 13.97 -5.85
N PRO A 104 -12.40 14.45 -4.70
CA PRO A 104 -12.77 13.59 -3.58
C PRO A 104 -13.78 12.51 -3.98
N SER A 105 -14.74 12.82 -4.86
CA SER A 105 -15.73 11.84 -5.31
C SER A 105 -15.08 10.68 -6.09
N ARG A 106 -14.09 10.97 -6.95
CA ARG A 106 -13.35 9.92 -7.66
C ARG A 106 -12.50 9.08 -6.72
N ILE A 107 -11.87 9.70 -5.72
CA ILE A 107 -11.07 8.98 -4.71
C ILE A 107 -11.99 8.03 -3.92
N THR A 108 -13.13 8.54 -3.43
CA THR A 108 -14.15 7.77 -2.73
C THR A 108 -14.69 6.62 -3.58
N GLU A 109 -14.94 6.83 -4.88
CA GLU A 109 -15.39 5.79 -5.81
C GLU A 109 -14.36 4.65 -5.94
N VAL A 110 -13.09 5.01 -6.13
CA VAL A 110 -11.99 4.04 -6.23
C VAL A 110 -11.85 3.24 -4.93
N ILE A 111 -11.81 3.90 -3.78
CA ILE A 111 -11.72 3.26 -2.47
C ILE A 111 -12.91 2.33 -2.24
N SER A 112 -14.14 2.81 -2.46
CA SER A 112 -15.37 2.04 -2.24
C SER A 112 -15.48 0.81 -3.14
N SER A 113 -14.84 0.84 -4.31
CA SER A 113 -14.83 -0.29 -5.24
C SER A 113 -13.78 -1.35 -4.88
N CYS A 114 -12.88 -1.08 -3.94
CA CYS A 114 -11.75 -1.93 -3.57
C CYS A 114 -11.84 -2.45 -2.12
N PRO A 115 -12.89 -3.20 -1.74
CA PRO A 115 -13.16 -3.58 -0.34
C PRO A 115 -12.10 -4.52 0.28
N ASN A 116 -11.29 -5.19 -0.56
CA ASN A 116 -10.25 -6.12 -0.13
C ASN A 116 -8.87 -5.46 0.04
N THR A 117 -8.82 -4.12 0.06
CA THR A 117 -7.58 -3.37 0.25
C THR A 117 -6.99 -3.63 1.64
N LEU A 118 -5.73 -4.07 1.67
CA LEU A 118 -4.91 -4.28 2.87
C LEU A 118 -4.01 -3.08 3.14
N ASN A 119 -3.43 -2.51 2.06
CA ASN A 119 -2.52 -1.37 2.13
C ASN A 119 -3.08 -0.23 1.27
N LEU A 120 -3.23 0.94 1.87
CA LEU A 120 -3.71 2.14 1.21
C LEU A 120 -2.71 3.28 1.36
N ALA A 121 -2.33 3.90 0.26
CA ALA A 121 -1.62 5.18 0.23
C ALA A 121 -2.48 6.22 -0.47
N VAL A 122 -2.75 7.35 0.19
CA VAL A 122 -3.54 8.46 -0.36
C VAL A 122 -2.77 9.77 -0.25
N TRP A 123 -2.17 10.17 -1.37
CA TRP A 123 -1.28 11.34 -1.47
C TRP A 123 -1.92 12.39 -2.38
N VAL A 124 -2.96 13.03 -1.86
CA VAL A 124 -3.85 13.90 -2.62
C VAL A 124 -3.97 15.25 -1.96
N GLN A 125 -4.24 16.29 -2.76
CA GLN A 125 -4.46 17.65 -2.28
C GLN A 125 -5.94 17.88 -1.97
N CYS A 126 -6.53 17.07 -1.11
CA CYS A 126 -7.89 17.30 -0.60
C CYS A 126 -7.97 16.97 0.89
N PRO A 127 -8.85 17.64 1.66
CA PRO A 127 -9.01 17.33 3.07
C PRO A 127 -9.31 15.85 3.31
N PHE A 128 -8.60 15.23 4.25
CA PHE A 128 -8.72 13.79 4.53
C PHE A 128 -10.11 13.43 5.07
N SER A 129 -10.74 14.36 5.80
CA SER A 129 -12.11 14.22 6.29
C SER A 129 -13.13 13.90 5.18
N LEU A 130 -12.90 14.36 3.94
CA LEU A 130 -13.80 14.09 2.81
C LEU A 130 -13.74 12.64 2.30
N ILE A 131 -12.63 11.94 2.54
CA ILE A 131 -12.43 10.56 2.09
C ILE A 131 -12.61 9.56 3.24
N LEU A 132 -12.55 10.03 4.48
CA LEU A 132 -12.64 9.22 5.70
C LEU A 132 -13.88 8.30 5.74
N PRO A 133 -15.11 8.74 5.36
CA PRO A 133 -16.26 7.83 5.30
C PRO A 133 -16.09 6.66 4.33
N SER A 134 -15.32 6.84 3.26
CA SER A 134 -15.08 5.77 2.27
C SER A 134 -14.14 4.69 2.80
N LEU A 135 -13.32 4.99 3.80
CA LEU A 135 -12.40 4.02 4.40
C LEU A 135 -13.11 2.97 5.25
N GLU A 136 -14.33 3.25 5.72
CA GLU A 136 -15.10 2.32 6.55
C GLU A 136 -15.43 1.00 5.84
N VAL A 137 -15.49 1.00 4.50
CA VAL A 137 -15.71 -0.23 3.71
C VAL A 137 -14.47 -1.14 3.68
N LEU A 138 -13.29 -0.61 4.02
CA LEU A 138 -12.02 -1.34 4.00
C LEU A 138 -11.83 -2.09 5.32
N THR A 139 -12.61 -3.16 5.49
CA THR A 139 -12.62 -3.98 6.71
C THR A 139 -11.29 -4.67 7.01
N ASN A 140 -10.47 -4.90 5.98
CA ASN A 140 -9.17 -5.56 6.08
C ASN A 140 -7.98 -4.59 5.99
N LEU A 141 -8.21 -3.27 6.06
CA LEU A 141 -7.12 -2.31 5.98
C LEU A 141 -6.20 -2.44 7.20
N GLN A 142 -4.91 -2.68 6.94
CA GLN A 142 -3.87 -2.87 7.96
C GLN A 142 -2.81 -1.76 7.92
N ARG A 143 -2.55 -1.20 6.74
CA ARG A 143 -1.52 -0.18 6.50
C ARG A 143 -2.12 1.02 5.79
N LEU A 144 -1.92 2.21 6.35
CA LEU A 144 -2.37 3.48 5.78
C LEU A 144 -1.22 4.47 5.68
N SER A 145 -1.07 5.10 4.51
CA SER A 145 -0.27 6.31 4.31
C SER A 145 -1.15 7.45 3.87
N ALA A 146 -1.16 8.54 4.62
CA ALA A 146 -2.01 9.67 4.33
C ALA A 146 -1.49 10.96 4.95
N ASP A 147 -1.99 12.05 4.43
CA ASP A 147 -1.89 13.37 5.03
C ASP A 147 -3.11 13.60 5.94
N PHE A 148 -2.86 13.80 7.23
CA PHE A 148 -3.85 14.04 8.27
C PHE A 148 -3.93 15.51 8.70
N GLU A 149 -3.24 16.44 8.04
CA GLU A 149 -3.17 17.86 8.48
C GLU A 149 -4.55 18.51 8.72
N THR A 150 -5.57 18.03 8.01
CA THR A 150 -6.94 18.56 8.05
C THR A 150 -7.93 17.77 8.91
N ILE A 151 -7.52 16.68 9.56
CA ILE A 151 -8.42 15.86 10.36
C ILE A 151 -8.68 16.49 11.74
N THR A 152 -9.93 16.48 12.21
CA THR A 152 -10.22 16.86 13.60
C THR A 152 -9.98 15.72 14.57
N ARG A 153 -9.93 16.04 15.87
CA ARG A 153 -9.78 15.03 16.92
C ARG A 153 -10.93 14.05 16.96
N GLU A 154 -12.15 14.57 16.86
CA GLU A 154 -13.38 13.78 16.89
C GLU A 154 -13.41 12.84 15.67
N GLU A 155 -13.12 13.37 14.48
CA GLU A 155 -13.04 12.58 13.25
C GLU A 155 -12.00 11.45 13.35
N PHE A 156 -10.82 11.73 13.90
CA PHE A 156 -9.78 10.71 14.08
C PHE A 156 -10.22 9.61 15.04
N LEU A 157 -10.76 9.99 16.20
CA LEU A 157 -11.13 9.04 17.25
C LEU A 157 -12.37 8.21 16.91
N ASP A 158 -13.34 8.78 16.19
CA ASP A 158 -14.57 8.11 15.78
C ASP A 158 -14.37 7.16 14.58
N CYS A 159 -13.27 7.31 13.85
CA CYS A 159 -12.96 6.53 12.64
C CYS A 159 -12.51 5.09 12.98
N LYS A 160 -13.44 4.13 12.87
CA LYS A 160 -13.21 2.74 13.32
C LYS A 160 -12.12 2.02 12.54
N VAL A 161 -11.96 2.38 11.27
CA VAL A 161 -10.89 1.78 10.44
C VAL A 161 -9.50 2.13 10.97
N LEU A 162 -9.30 3.32 11.55
CA LEU A 162 -7.99 3.72 12.10
C LEU A 162 -7.59 2.83 13.29
N HIS A 163 -8.55 2.45 14.15
CA HIS A 163 -8.32 1.58 15.30
C HIS A 163 -7.82 0.18 14.94
N ARG A 164 -8.00 -0.26 13.69
CA ARG A 164 -7.54 -1.56 13.19
C ARG A 164 -6.14 -1.53 12.56
N LEU A 165 -5.60 -0.34 12.33
CA LEU A 165 -4.31 -0.20 11.66
C LEU A 165 -3.19 -0.75 12.52
N SER A 166 -2.27 -1.47 11.87
CA SER A 166 -1.00 -1.89 12.46
C SER A 166 0.16 -1.04 11.96
N TYR A 167 0.03 -0.45 10.76
CA TYR A 167 1.03 0.41 10.14
C TYR A 167 0.41 1.75 9.77
N LEU A 168 1.04 2.84 10.21
CA LEU A 168 0.64 4.20 9.90
C LEU A 168 1.83 5.01 9.38
N ASP A 169 1.68 5.59 8.21
CA ASP A 169 2.65 6.44 7.54
C ASP A 169 2.06 7.85 7.42
N ILE A 170 2.56 8.78 8.24
CA ILE A 170 2.01 10.12 8.43
C ILE A 170 2.80 11.09 7.56
N ILE A 171 2.15 11.61 6.52
CA ILE A 171 2.74 12.59 5.60
C ILE A 171 2.64 14.00 6.17
N GLY A 172 1.49 14.30 6.75
CA GLY A 172 1.18 15.55 7.42
C GLY A 172 0.27 15.27 8.60
N PHE A 173 0.37 16.11 9.63
CA PHE A 173 -0.45 16.01 10.84
C PHE A 173 -0.76 17.43 11.31
N PRO A 174 -1.89 17.67 12.02
CA PRO A 174 -2.24 19.00 12.49
C PRO A 174 -1.07 19.62 13.27
N SER A 175 -0.76 20.89 12.96
CA SER A 175 0.39 21.63 13.50
C SER A 175 0.17 22.05 14.96
N GLY A 176 0.07 21.06 15.84
CA GLY A 176 -0.21 21.18 17.24
C GLY A 176 0.90 20.65 18.14
N GLY A 177 0.71 20.83 19.45
CA GLY A 177 1.59 20.26 20.46
C GLY A 177 1.24 18.80 20.75
N TRP A 178 1.68 18.30 21.90
CA TRP A 178 1.36 16.94 22.33
C TRP A 178 -0.16 16.66 22.41
N GLU A 179 -1.00 17.67 22.65
CA GLU A 179 -2.45 17.47 22.75
C GLU A 179 -3.04 16.85 21.47
N GLU A 180 -2.63 17.33 20.30
CA GLU A 180 -3.04 16.78 19.01
C GLU A 180 -2.41 15.40 18.76
N TRP A 181 -1.12 15.24 19.04
CA TRP A 181 -0.42 13.97 18.81
C TRP A 181 -0.86 12.84 19.74
N SER A 182 -1.34 13.17 20.93
CA SER A 182 -1.87 12.20 21.91
C SER A 182 -3.03 11.36 21.36
N MET A 183 -3.69 11.80 20.29
CA MET A 183 -4.73 11.01 19.62
C MET A 183 -4.20 9.68 19.10
N LEU A 184 -2.93 9.62 18.64
CA LEU A 184 -2.30 8.41 18.14
C LEU A 184 -2.19 7.30 19.20
N THR A 185 -2.17 7.67 20.49
CA THR A 185 -2.15 6.71 21.62
C THR A 185 -3.45 5.91 21.73
N HIS A 186 -4.53 6.35 21.06
CA HIS A 186 -5.83 5.68 21.05
C HIS A 186 -5.93 4.59 19.97
N LEU A 187 -4.85 4.31 19.22
CA LEU A 187 -4.80 3.26 18.21
C LEU A 187 -4.22 1.97 18.83
N PRO A 188 -5.05 1.06 19.36
CA PRO A 188 -4.58 -0.03 20.22
C PRO A 188 -3.69 -1.05 19.48
N ASN A 189 -3.90 -1.18 18.17
CA ASN A 189 -3.22 -2.15 17.31
C ASN A 189 -2.01 -1.56 16.56
N LEU A 190 -1.72 -0.27 16.75
CA LEU A 190 -0.65 0.39 16.01
C LEU A 190 0.71 -0.09 16.52
N THR A 191 1.43 -0.81 15.68
CA THR A 191 2.76 -1.35 16.00
C THR A 191 3.88 -0.64 15.25
N ASN A 192 3.57 -0.01 14.13
CA ASN A 192 4.56 0.58 13.22
C ASN A 192 4.09 1.96 12.79
N MET A 193 4.91 2.98 13.04
CA MET A 193 4.62 4.37 12.70
C MET A 193 5.79 4.98 11.93
N CYS A 194 5.50 5.77 10.90
CA CYS A 194 6.47 6.52 10.12
C CYS A 194 6.02 7.98 10.07
N LEU A 195 6.94 8.90 10.39
CA LEU A 195 6.71 10.33 10.37
C LEU A 195 7.55 10.94 9.24
N ASN A 196 6.88 11.47 8.22
CA ASN A 196 7.54 12.06 7.05
C ASN A 196 7.64 13.59 7.15
N ASN A 197 7.28 14.16 8.30
CA ASN A 197 7.29 15.58 8.57
C ASN A 197 8.20 15.92 9.75
N ILE A 198 8.49 17.21 9.89
CA ILE A 198 9.22 17.74 11.04
C ILE A 198 8.33 17.62 12.28
N VAL A 199 8.83 16.94 13.29
CA VAL A 199 8.14 16.74 14.57
C VAL A 199 9.09 17.17 15.68
N ASP A 200 8.55 17.68 16.78
CA ASP A 200 9.36 18.01 17.95
C ASP A 200 9.87 16.74 18.64
N ILE A 201 11.10 16.76 19.16
CA ILE A 201 11.70 15.63 19.88
C ILE A 201 10.87 15.21 21.09
N GLY A 202 10.25 16.19 21.78
CA GLY A 202 9.35 15.93 22.90
C GLY A 202 8.17 15.06 22.46
N ILE A 203 7.56 15.37 21.32
CA ILE A 203 6.47 14.57 20.75
C ILE A 203 6.94 13.15 20.42
N VAL A 204 8.13 12.99 19.82
CA VAL A 204 8.71 11.66 19.53
C VAL A 204 8.87 10.84 20.81
N ASN A 205 9.44 11.44 21.87
CA ASN A 205 9.57 10.79 23.17
C ASN A 205 8.21 10.44 23.77
N ASP A 206 7.26 11.36 23.74
CA ASP A 206 5.93 11.14 24.29
C ASP A 206 5.17 10.03 23.52
N LEU A 207 5.34 9.91 22.21
CA LEU A 207 4.79 8.81 21.40
C LEU A 207 5.42 7.47 21.80
N LEU A 208 6.75 7.41 21.94
CA LEU A 208 7.44 6.20 22.38
C LEU A 208 6.97 5.77 23.78
N LEU A 209 6.78 6.71 24.70
CA LEU A 209 6.31 6.44 26.06
C LEU A 209 4.84 6.04 26.12
N SER A 210 3.98 6.72 25.35
CA SER A 210 2.51 6.60 25.48
C SER A 210 1.90 5.55 24.57
N CYS A 211 2.64 5.03 23.58
CA CYS A 211 2.19 3.97 22.68
C CYS A 211 2.90 2.64 23.00
N PRO A 212 2.43 1.86 23.98
CA PRO A 212 3.12 0.64 24.41
C PRO A 212 3.14 -0.48 23.36
N SER A 213 2.15 -0.49 22.45
CA SER A 213 2.11 -1.43 21.31
C SER A 213 3.11 -1.08 20.22
N LEU A 214 3.66 0.15 20.21
CA LEU A 214 4.58 0.61 19.19
C LEU A 214 5.89 -0.17 19.28
N ARG A 215 6.29 -0.75 18.15
CA ARG A 215 7.49 -1.58 17.98
C ARG A 215 8.54 -0.89 17.13
N ILE A 216 8.10 -0.08 16.16
CA ILE A 216 8.95 0.69 15.27
C ILE A 216 8.34 2.08 15.10
N LEU A 217 9.17 3.10 15.33
CA LEU A 217 8.92 4.49 14.97
C LEU A 217 10.01 4.92 13.99
N ILE A 218 9.64 5.16 12.74
CA ILE A 218 10.54 5.65 11.70
C ILE A 218 10.43 7.17 11.64
N LEU A 219 11.56 7.85 11.71
CA LEU A 219 11.66 9.26 11.35
C LEU A 219 12.40 9.36 10.02
N LEU A 220 11.75 9.95 9.02
CA LEU A 220 12.42 10.26 7.75
C LEU A 220 13.15 11.60 7.91
N ASP A 221 14.48 11.57 7.86
CA ASP A 221 15.33 12.77 7.92
C ASP A 221 15.58 13.31 6.51
N ASP A 222 14.87 14.35 6.10
CA ASP A 222 15.40 15.23 5.07
C ASP A 222 16.52 16.05 5.73
N HIS A 223 17.76 15.93 5.27
CA HIS A 223 18.95 16.62 5.79
C HIS A 223 18.81 18.09 6.19
N SER A 224 17.76 18.77 5.73
CA SER A 224 17.36 20.09 6.17
C SER A 224 16.97 20.16 7.66
N LEU A 225 16.68 19.03 8.31
CA LEU A 225 16.06 18.98 9.65
C LEU A 225 17.06 18.81 10.80
N GLY A 226 18.25 18.28 10.52
CA GLY A 226 19.30 18.08 11.52
C GLY A 226 18.89 17.09 12.60
N TRP A 227 18.11 16.06 12.25
CA TRP A 227 17.71 15.02 13.21
C TRP A 227 18.91 14.29 13.79
N ASP A 228 19.98 14.09 13.02
CA ASP A 228 21.19 13.41 13.47
C ASP A 228 21.79 14.02 14.76
N GLU A 229 21.73 15.34 14.95
CA GLU A 229 22.25 15.97 16.17
C GLU A 229 21.26 15.90 17.33
N LYS A 230 19.97 15.93 17.01
CA LYS A 230 18.85 16.06 17.95
C LYS A 230 18.38 14.72 18.50
N ALA A 231 18.40 13.69 17.68
CA ALA A 231 17.90 12.37 18.01
C ALA A 231 18.90 11.50 18.78
N VAL A 232 20.17 11.92 18.85
CA VAL A 232 21.23 11.26 19.65
C VAL A 232 20.83 11.10 21.12
N ASP A 233 19.94 11.97 21.62
CA ASP A 233 19.46 11.91 23.00
C ASP A 233 18.37 10.84 23.23
N ILE A 234 17.78 10.26 22.18
CA ILE A 234 16.71 9.26 22.31
C ILE A 234 17.30 7.84 22.23
N GLN A 235 17.57 7.24 23.38
CA GLN A 235 18.04 5.85 23.49
C GLN A 235 16.87 4.85 23.55
N ASP A 236 16.05 4.80 22.50
CA ASP A 236 14.95 3.84 22.37
C ASP A 236 15.15 2.95 21.14
N PHE A 237 15.24 1.63 21.35
CA PHE A 237 15.48 0.65 20.27
C PHE A 237 14.35 0.55 19.24
N ARG A 238 13.19 1.15 19.54
CA ARG A 238 12.05 1.22 18.61
C ARG A 238 12.21 2.37 17.62
N LEU A 239 13.03 3.37 17.94
CA LEU A 239 13.29 4.48 17.05
C LEU A 239 14.25 4.04 15.94
N VAL A 240 13.88 4.30 14.69
CA VAL A 240 14.72 4.09 13.52
C VAL A 240 14.81 5.41 12.77
N LEU A 241 16.01 5.98 12.73
CA LEU A 241 16.29 7.14 11.91
C LEU A 241 16.64 6.67 10.50
N MET A 242 15.84 7.10 9.54
CA MET A 242 16.10 6.80 8.13
C MET A 242 16.36 8.11 7.42
N GLN A 243 17.59 8.29 6.97
CA GLN A 243 17.95 9.40 6.10
C GLN A 243 17.09 9.30 4.84
N GLU A 244 16.26 10.31 4.60
CA GLU A 244 15.48 10.42 3.39
C GLU A 244 16.47 10.51 2.23
N CYS A 245 16.64 9.37 1.58
CA CYS A 245 17.39 9.34 0.35
C CYS A 245 16.56 10.19 -0.62
N LYS A 246 17.06 11.37 -0.99
CA LYS A 246 16.46 12.28 -2.00
C LYS A 246 16.17 11.62 -3.35
N HIS A 247 16.57 10.36 -3.50
CA HIS A 247 16.37 9.48 -4.65
C HIS A 247 15.40 8.32 -4.41
N VAL A 248 14.98 8.05 -3.17
CA VAL A 248 13.95 7.05 -2.89
C VAL A 248 12.62 7.65 -3.31
N ASN A 249 12.17 7.16 -4.46
CA ASN A 249 10.85 7.42 -4.94
C ASN A 249 9.86 6.74 -4.00
N ILE A 250 9.18 7.49 -3.12
CA ILE A 250 8.21 6.96 -2.13
C ILE A 250 7.19 6.02 -2.80
N LEU A 251 6.78 6.36 -4.04
CA LEU A 251 5.92 5.50 -4.85
C LEU A 251 6.55 4.14 -5.15
N GLU A 252 7.85 4.10 -5.48
CA GLU A 252 8.57 2.87 -5.73
C GLU A 252 8.73 2.03 -4.47
N ASP A 253 9.00 2.65 -3.33
CA ASP A 253 9.06 1.97 -2.04
C ASP A 253 7.73 1.28 -1.69
N TRP A 254 6.62 2.00 -1.83
CA TRP A 254 5.28 1.44 -1.64
C TRP A 254 4.95 0.32 -2.64
N MET A 255 5.40 0.47 -3.90
CA MET A 255 5.26 -0.59 -4.91
C MET A 255 6.11 -1.82 -4.59
N ASN A 256 7.29 -1.64 -3.98
CA ASN A 256 8.15 -2.73 -3.55
C ASN A 256 7.49 -3.50 -2.41
N GLY A 257 6.96 -2.80 -1.40
CA GLY A 257 6.21 -3.43 -0.31
C GLY A 257 4.98 -4.19 -0.81
N ALA A 258 4.23 -3.61 -1.75
CA ALA A 258 3.07 -4.26 -2.38
C ALA A 258 3.43 -5.52 -3.19
N ARG A 259 4.68 -5.65 -3.66
CA ARG A 259 5.18 -6.84 -4.36
C ARG A 259 5.79 -7.87 -3.42
N GLY A 260 5.95 -7.55 -2.14
CA GLY A 260 6.68 -8.37 -1.17
C GLY A 260 8.20 -8.32 -1.35
N THR A 261 8.72 -7.29 -2.02
CA THR A 261 10.16 -7.01 -2.07
C THR A 261 10.55 -6.05 -0.94
N LEU A 262 11.85 -5.83 -0.73
CA LEU A 262 12.34 -4.94 0.34
C LEU A 262 11.77 -3.52 0.19
N ASP A 263 11.06 -3.06 1.21
CA ASP A 263 10.58 -1.69 1.39
C ASP A 263 11.10 -1.07 2.69
N THR A 264 10.81 0.20 2.94
CA THR A 264 11.21 0.96 4.14
C THR A 264 10.88 0.22 5.43
N TRP A 265 9.69 -0.39 5.52
CA TRP A 265 9.26 -1.11 6.71
C TRP A 265 10.04 -2.40 6.92
N SER A 266 10.19 -3.20 5.85
CA SER A 266 10.99 -4.42 5.88
C SER A 266 12.43 -4.12 6.26
N PHE A 267 12.98 -3.00 5.78
CA PHE A 267 14.31 -2.53 6.14
C PHE A 267 14.41 -2.12 7.61
N ALA A 268 13.47 -1.33 8.13
CA ALA A 268 13.44 -0.94 9.53
C ALA A 268 13.31 -2.16 10.48
N ASP A 269 12.52 -3.17 10.10
CA ASP A 269 12.43 -4.43 10.84
C ASP A 269 13.78 -5.17 10.91
N LEU A 270 14.57 -5.16 9.82
CA LEU A 270 15.92 -5.74 9.82
C LEU A 270 16.86 -5.01 10.79
N PHE A 271 16.84 -3.67 10.80
CA PHE A 271 17.66 -2.87 11.73
C PHE A 271 17.33 -3.19 13.19
N ARG A 272 16.03 -3.27 13.51
CA ARG A 272 15.56 -3.65 14.85
C ARG A 272 16.05 -5.04 15.26
N LEU A 273 16.05 -6.01 14.34
CA LEU A 273 16.50 -7.38 14.62
C LEU A 273 18.01 -7.50 14.81
N LEU A 274 18.79 -6.66 14.14
CA LEU A 274 20.25 -6.66 14.24
C LEU A 274 20.77 -6.02 15.54
N GLY A 275 19.89 -5.38 16.32
CA GLY A 275 20.28 -4.69 17.55
C GLY A 275 21.31 -3.59 17.29
N ALA A 276 21.30 -3.03 16.07
CA ALA A 276 22.13 -1.90 15.72
C ALA A 276 21.67 -0.71 16.58
N VAL A 277 22.40 -0.47 17.67
CA VAL A 277 22.25 0.72 18.48
C VAL A 277 22.71 1.87 17.58
N SER A 278 21.75 2.69 17.13
CA SER A 278 21.99 3.98 16.49
C SER A 278 22.62 4.95 17.47
#